data_AF-A0A7V5G6B9-F1
#
_entry.id   AF-A0A7V5G6B9-F1
#
_cell.length_a   1.000
_cell.length_b   1.000
_cell.length_c   1.000
_cell.angle_alpha   90.00
_cell.angle_beta   90.00
_cell.angle_gamma   90.00
#
_symmetry.space_group_name_H-M   'P 1'
#
loop_
_entity.id
_entity.type
_entity.pdbx_description
1 polymer ?
#
loop_
_entity_poly.entity_id
_entity_poly.type
_entity_poly.pdbx_seq_one_letter_code
_entity_poly.pdbx_strand_id
1 'polypeptide(L)'
;MPSGNNNSNTNSPNTDTNIIDVREIENPRISIAGSSVTWGSGGKIDDDSYPGYVVDALRKNYAVTILPDKLNSNVVPVPYGGTEPYTYGRSLYKFSGKGVELSGTISGKKLYIVLARERDNTHAALVDVYIDNELVKTFSTKNDTPYFRNKQFSAVADGEQRSWDLGSAHTFNHIVRLNGNVNEKGKINDLGYDAKWPVGYDWLIFRKVTGNEVHHFISFQDPPAQGTKIDVAYDSGENIKPVKSTSDNTEKFLGTKIESLYGDRTTKDLTQPLHFEEGVDFRETDDRAVEVVDMGNDTAHSFRLVVKSVDPVAKDSTPELYLNYITNRMFYIQNASIGGFTAKDFLKTTGTTNIDNINAFNPDLVILESATNDDWDDNEWLAWKDVYMSADEVRNKITSAINLQKLQKTGDKYKVGITHINIKSYTSKSVTLDPDATYSNDIKDGDILVIGDFKGDNRRLAVRLISRWDNKTKTAYFNKDLHTEDFVGNVCQIKRIDKWVENVKEFVRRAREYNSNVEIGIITG
;
A
#
# COMPACT_ATOMS: atom_id res chain seq x y z
N MET A 1 22.91 44.84 40.88
CA MET A 1 24.23 44.98 40.21
C MET A 1 25.03 43.73 40.52
N PRO A 2 25.76 43.18 39.53
CA PRO A 2 25.76 41.76 39.14
C PRO A 2 26.75 40.93 39.97
N SER A 3 26.42 39.70 40.40
CA SER A 3 26.35 38.42 39.65
C SER A 3 27.68 37.99 39.04
N GLY A 4 28.44 37.23 39.82
CA GLY A 4 29.56 36.42 39.36
C GLY A 4 29.08 35.07 38.82
N ASN A 5 29.55 34.77 37.61
CA ASN A 5 29.50 33.49 36.94
C ASN A 5 30.06 32.36 37.82
N ASN A 6 29.42 31.20 37.80
CA ASN A 6 30.15 29.94 37.80
C ASN A 6 29.37 28.82 37.11
N ASN A 7 30.08 28.20 36.17
CA ASN A 7 29.74 27.03 35.38
C ASN A 7 29.17 25.86 36.21
N SER A 8 28.13 25.24 35.68
CA SER A 8 27.92 23.79 35.82
C SER A 8 27.77 23.18 34.43
N ASN A 9 28.86 22.53 34.01
CA ASN A 9 28.90 21.58 32.92
C ASN A 9 27.93 20.43 33.22
N THR A 10 26.89 20.26 32.41
CA THR A 10 26.18 18.99 32.27
C THR A 10 26.38 18.53 30.84
N ASN A 11 27.25 17.54 30.68
CA ASN A 11 27.41 16.78 29.45
C ASN A 11 26.06 16.16 29.07
N SER A 12 25.37 16.74 28.09
CA SER A 12 24.40 16.00 27.30
C SER A 12 25.14 14.93 26.51
N PRO A 13 24.60 13.70 26.39
CA PRO A 13 25.14 12.75 25.45
C PRO A 13 24.97 13.33 24.05
N ASN A 14 26.09 13.53 23.35
CA ASN A 14 26.13 13.76 21.92
C ASN A 14 25.46 12.56 21.24
N THR A 15 24.18 12.68 20.90
CA THR A 15 23.57 11.85 19.87
C THR A 15 23.89 12.52 18.55
N ASP A 16 25.08 12.22 18.00
CA ASP A 16 25.36 12.37 16.57
C ASP A 16 24.46 11.36 15.82
N THR A 17 23.15 11.60 15.82
CA THR A 17 22.28 11.03 14.81
C THR A 17 22.40 11.96 13.62
N ASN A 18 23.28 11.60 12.68
CA ASN A 18 23.19 12.10 11.31
C ASN A 18 21.81 11.69 10.78
N ILE A 19 20.79 12.51 11.03
CA ILE A 19 19.49 12.35 10.41
C ILE A 19 19.74 12.68 8.94
N ILE A 20 19.70 11.65 8.10
CA ILE A 20 19.85 11.86 6.66
C ILE A 20 18.53 12.46 6.19
N ASP A 21 18.58 13.70 5.69
CA ASP A 21 17.44 14.24 4.99
C ASP A 21 17.28 13.45 3.68
N VAL A 22 16.25 12.62 3.59
CA VAL A 22 15.95 11.76 2.43
C VAL A 22 15.76 12.61 1.16
N ARG A 23 15.48 13.91 1.29
CA ARG A 23 15.43 14.88 0.19
C ARG A 23 16.81 15.21 -0.40
N GLU A 24 17.90 14.90 0.31
CA GLU A 24 19.28 15.09 -0.14
C GLU A 24 19.87 13.82 -0.78
N ILE A 25 19.23 12.67 -0.60
CA ILE A 25 19.65 11.40 -1.23
C ILE A 25 19.35 11.46 -2.74
N GLU A 26 20.35 11.13 -3.55
CA GLU A 26 20.18 10.99 -4.99
C GLU A 26 19.37 9.72 -5.30
N ASN A 27 18.13 9.92 -5.76
CA ASN A 27 17.13 8.88 -6.01
C ASN A 27 16.75 8.01 -4.80
N PRO A 28 16.07 8.60 -3.80
CA PRO A 28 15.74 7.87 -2.59
C PRO A 28 14.77 6.71 -2.87
N ARG A 29 14.98 5.60 -2.16
CA ARG A 29 14.02 4.48 -2.06
C ARG A 29 13.18 4.66 -0.81
N ILE A 30 11.88 4.90 -0.98
CA ILE A 30 10.95 5.19 0.12
C ILE A 30 9.89 4.09 0.15
N SER A 31 9.82 3.36 1.26
CA SER A 31 8.71 2.42 1.51
C SER A 31 7.68 3.09 2.42
N ILE A 32 6.42 3.05 2.02
CA ILE A 32 5.31 3.58 2.78
C ILE A 32 4.46 2.39 3.21
N ALA A 33 4.65 1.97 4.46
CA ALA A 33 3.96 0.85 5.08
C ALA A 33 2.73 1.35 5.83
N GLY A 34 1.62 0.63 5.74
CA GLY A 34 0.42 1.03 6.47
C GLY A 34 -0.80 0.18 6.19
N SER A 35 -1.95 0.71 6.58
CA SER A 35 -3.23 0.02 6.53
C SER A 35 -4.14 0.61 5.45
N SER A 36 -5.43 0.76 5.74
CA SER A 36 -6.46 1.18 4.79
C SER A 36 -6.25 2.56 4.18
N VAL A 37 -5.71 3.54 4.92
CA VAL A 37 -5.46 4.91 4.39
C VAL A 37 -4.33 4.89 3.36
N THR A 38 -3.26 4.16 3.67
CA THR A 38 -2.12 3.98 2.77
C THR A 38 -2.48 3.09 1.58
N TRP A 39 -3.34 2.09 1.79
CA TRP A 39 -3.85 1.19 0.76
C TRP A 39 -4.77 1.91 -0.23
N GLY A 40 -5.69 2.75 0.26
CA GLY A 40 -6.68 3.41 -0.59
C GLY A 40 -7.46 2.40 -1.44
N SER A 41 -7.47 2.62 -2.76
CA SER A 41 -8.17 1.76 -3.72
C SER A 41 -7.28 0.63 -4.29
N GLY A 42 -6.55 -0.07 -3.41
CA GLY A 42 -5.80 -1.28 -3.78
C GLY A 42 -4.27 -1.14 -3.86
N GLY A 43 -3.68 -0.24 -3.08
CA GLY A 43 -2.24 -0.17 -2.84
C GLY A 43 -1.42 0.38 -3.99
N LYS A 44 -2.04 1.09 -4.95
CA LYS A 44 -1.32 1.72 -6.04
C LYS A 44 -0.44 2.88 -5.55
N ILE A 45 0.67 3.12 -6.25
CA ILE A 45 1.62 4.18 -5.91
C ILE A 45 1.07 5.56 -6.29
N ASP A 46 0.39 5.67 -7.43
CA ASP A 46 -0.05 6.94 -8.03
C ASP A 46 -1.59 7.08 -8.10
N ASP A 47 -2.29 6.62 -7.07
CA ASP A 47 -3.76 6.70 -6.94
C ASP A 47 -4.17 7.69 -5.84
N ASP A 48 -5.47 7.87 -5.60
CA ASP A 48 -6.00 8.72 -4.51
C ASP A 48 -5.78 8.07 -3.12
N SER A 49 -4.53 7.71 -2.81
CA SER A 49 -4.03 7.12 -1.56
C SER A 49 -2.92 7.98 -0.98
N TYR A 50 -2.58 7.80 0.30
CA TYR A 50 -1.51 8.57 0.94
C TYR A 50 -0.17 8.52 0.14
N PRO A 51 0.29 7.36 -0.36
CA PRO A 51 1.46 7.29 -1.24
C PRO A 51 1.35 8.15 -2.51
N GLY A 52 0.18 8.21 -3.14
CA GLY A 52 -0.02 9.05 -4.34
C GLY A 52 0.20 10.53 -4.06
N TYR A 53 -0.30 11.03 -2.92
CA TYR A 53 -0.02 12.40 -2.49
C TYR A 53 1.47 12.64 -2.21
N VAL A 54 2.17 11.67 -1.62
CA VAL A 54 3.61 11.76 -1.37
C VAL A 54 4.38 11.80 -2.69
N VAL A 55 4.08 10.90 -3.64
CA VAL A 55 4.75 10.86 -4.95
C VAL A 55 4.53 12.17 -5.70
N ASP A 56 3.30 12.66 -5.73
CA ASP A 56 2.95 13.89 -6.43
C ASP A 56 3.65 15.11 -5.80
N ALA A 57 3.70 15.20 -4.47
CA ALA A 57 4.44 16.25 -3.77
C ALA A 57 5.95 16.17 -4.03
N LEU A 58 6.54 14.97 -4.06
CA LEU A 58 7.95 14.77 -4.36
C LEU A 58 8.29 15.23 -5.78
N ARG A 59 7.50 14.80 -6.77
CA ARG A 59 7.71 15.14 -8.18
C ARG A 59 7.50 16.61 -8.47
N LYS A 60 6.49 17.26 -7.86
CA LYS A 60 6.19 18.67 -8.08
C LYS A 60 7.20 19.62 -7.43
N ASN A 61 7.70 19.27 -6.24
CA ASN A 61 8.53 20.18 -5.46
C ASN A 61 10.03 19.91 -5.59
N TYR A 62 10.44 18.71 -5.97
CA TYR A 62 11.85 18.29 -5.93
C TYR A 62 12.37 17.65 -7.23
N ALA A 63 11.56 17.63 -8.29
CA ALA A 63 11.98 17.20 -9.61
C ALA A 63 11.36 18.06 -10.72
N VAL A 64 11.95 18.00 -11.91
CA VAL A 64 11.36 18.47 -13.16
C VAL A 64 10.81 17.24 -13.87
N THR A 65 9.49 17.06 -13.84
CA THR A 65 8.82 15.93 -14.51
C THR A 65 8.02 16.44 -15.71
N ILE A 66 8.29 15.89 -16.89
CA ILE A 66 7.67 16.26 -18.16
C ILE A 66 6.81 15.08 -18.64
N LEU A 67 5.51 15.32 -18.78
CA LEU A 67 4.58 14.35 -19.35
C LEU A 67 4.68 14.33 -20.89
N PRO A 68 4.35 13.20 -21.55
CA PRO A 68 4.55 13.05 -22.99
C PRO A 68 3.76 14.06 -23.84
N ASP A 69 2.60 14.52 -23.38
CA ASP A 69 1.79 15.55 -24.04
C ASP A 69 2.40 16.95 -23.95
N LYS A 70 3.44 17.14 -23.13
CA LYS A 70 4.19 18.39 -23.01
C LYS A 70 5.50 18.39 -23.81
N LEU A 71 5.86 17.26 -24.42
CA LEU A 71 7.04 17.15 -25.27
C LEU A 71 6.77 17.73 -26.66
N ASN A 72 7.81 18.28 -27.26
CA ASN A 72 7.79 18.58 -28.68
C ASN A 72 7.88 17.26 -29.43
N SER A 73 6.92 16.99 -30.32
CA SER A 73 6.84 15.72 -31.05
C SER A 73 6.52 15.97 -32.52
N ASN A 74 7.13 15.19 -33.41
CA ASN A 74 6.80 15.21 -34.84
C ASN A 74 5.54 14.39 -35.18
N VAL A 75 4.98 13.70 -34.20
CA VAL A 75 3.70 12.98 -34.27
C VAL A 75 2.77 13.43 -33.15
N VAL A 76 1.46 13.28 -33.35
CA VAL A 76 0.47 13.59 -32.30
C VAL A 76 0.58 12.53 -31.20
N PRO A 77 0.82 12.91 -29.92
CA PRO A 77 0.79 11.97 -28.81
C PRO A 77 -0.61 11.36 -28.67
N VAL A 78 -0.71 10.03 -28.62
CA VAL A 78 -2.00 9.34 -28.42
C VAL A 78 -2.01 8.73 -27.02
N PRO A 79 -2.92 9.15 -26.13
CA PRO A 79 -3.18 8.45 -24.89
C PRO A 79 -3.58 7.01 -25.19
N TYR A 80 -2.90 6.05 -24.54
CA TYR A 80 -3.09 4.62 -24.77
C TYR A 80 -3.94 4.01 -23.65
N GLY A 81 -5.00 3.30 -24.01
CA GLY A 81 -5.84 2.55 -23.06
C GLY A 81 -6.79 3.38 -22.20
N GLY A 82 -6.92 4.69 -22.41
CA GLY A 82 -7.79 5.59 -21.63
C GLY A 82 -7.26 5.89 -20.22
N THR A 83 -7.02 4.85 -19.41
CA THR A 83 -6.33 4.92 -18.12
C THR A 83 -5.49 3.66 -17.88
N GLU A 84 -4.18 3.79 -17.61
CA GLU A 84 -3.30 2.67 -17.24
C GLU A 84 -2.93 2.77 -15.74
N PRO A 85 -3.54 1.98 -14.83
CA PRO A 85 -3.45 2.17 -13.37
C PRO A 85 -2.06 2.03 -12.73
N TYR A 86 -1.06 1.55 -13.46
CA TYR A 86 0.32 1.37 -13.00
C TYR A 86 1.31 2.34 -13.65
N THR A 87 0.82 3.53 -13.96
CA THR A 87 1.58 4.64 -14.53
C THR A 87 1.28 5.93 -13.78
N TYR A 88 2.25 6.84 -13.70
CA TYR A 88 2.07 8.14 -13.06
C TYR A 88 0.99 8.94 -13.79
N GLY A 89 0.06 9.52 -13.01
CA GLY A 89 -1.12 10.21 -13.55
C GLY A 89 -2.07 9.30 -14.33
N ARG A 90 -1.91 7.98 -14.22
CA ARG A 90 -2.67 6.95 -14.96
C ARG A 90 -2.63 7.14 -16.48
N SER A 91 -1.57 7.78 -16.96
CA SER A 91 -1.43 8.21 -18.35
C SER A 91 -0.23 7.54 -19.00
N LEU A 92 -0.50 6.82 -20.09
CA LEU A 92 0.53 6.21 -20.93
C LEU A 92 0.32 6.69 -22.36
N TYR A 93 1.39 7.09 -23.04
CA TYR A 93 1.32 7.52 -24.43
C TYR A 93 2.02 6.54 -25.33
N LYS A 94 1.37 6.20 -26.45
CA LYS A 94 1.95 5.34 -27.47
C LYS A 94 2.43 6.18 -28.65
N PHE A 95 3.67 5.93 -29.06
CA PHE A 95 4.27 6.51 -30.25
C PHE A 95 4.71 5.39 -31.20
N SER A 96 4.08 5.32 -32.38
CA SER A 96 4.26 4.22 -33.33
C SER A 96 4.99 4.70 -34.58
N GLY A 97 5.99 3.93 -35.02
CA GLY A 97 6.69 4.13 -36.30
C GLY A 97 8.14 4.58 -36.17
N LYS A 98 8.94 4.19 -37.16
CA LYS A 98 10.34 4.62 -37.29
C LYS A 98 10.42 6.12 -37.59
N GLY A 99 11.35 6.82 -36.96
CA GLY A 99 11.57 8.26 -37.14
C GLY A 99 10.66 9.15 -36.31
N VAL A 100 9.80 8.56 -35.47
CA VAL A 100 9.15 9.29 -34.37
C VAL A 100 10.23 9.96 -33.53
N GLU A 101 10.01 11.23 -33.23
CA GLU A 101 10.93 12.06 -32.48
C GLU A 101 10.19 12.80 -31.37
N LEU A 102 10.72 12.72 -30.15
CA LEU A 102 10.26 13.44 -28.96
C LEU A 102 11.41 14.28 -28.43
N SER A 103 11.18 15.55 -28.09
CA SER A 103 12.23 16.42 -27.59
C SER A 103 11.75 17.41 -26.53
N GLY A 104 12.70 17.93 -25.77
CA GLY A 104 12.45 18.92 -24.72
C GLY A 104 13.75 19.47 -24.14
N THR A 105 13.61 20.23 -23.07
CA THR A 105 14.73 20.75 -22.29
C THR A 105 14.50 20.39 -20.83
N ILE A 106 15.54 19.96 -20.13
CA ILE A 106 15.47 19.61 -18.73
C ILE A 106 16.77 20.00 -18.03
N SER A 107 16.69 20.46 -16.79
CA SER A 107 17.88 20.80 -15.99
C SER A 107 18.20 19.67 -15.02
N GLY A 108 19.46 19.28 -14.93
CA GLY A 108 19.89 18.22 -14.01
C GLY A 108 21.09 17.45 -14.52
N LYS A 109 21.71 16.65 -13.64
CA LYS A 109 22.83 15.77 -13.99
C LYS A 109 22.40 14.49 -14.70
N LYS A 110 21.14 14.07 -14.56
CA LYS A 110 20.62 12.82 -15.12
C LYS A 110 19.27 13.03 -15.77
N LEU A 111 19.02 12.25 -16.81
CA LEU A 111 17.72 12.11 -17.47
C LEU A 111 17.21 10.71 -17.20
N TYR A 112 15.98 10.62 -16.70
CA TYR A 112 15.25 9.38 -16.49
C TYR A 112 14.09 9.33 -17.46
N ILE A 113 14.06 8.30 -18.28
CA ILE A 113 12.98 8.04 -19.25
C ILE A 113 12.19 6.86 -18.71
N VAL A 114 10.93 7.09 -18.35
CA VAL A 114 10.08 6.10 -17.69
C VAL A 114 9.03 5.59 -18.66
N LEU A 115 9.06 4.29 -18.94
CA LEU A 115 8.34 3.65 -20.04
C LEU A 115 7.63 2.37 -19.59
N ALA A 116 6.76 1.85 -20.45
CA ALA A 116 6.17 0.52 -20.31
C ALA A 116 6.64 -0.40 -21.45
N ARG A 117 6.69 -1.71 -21.20
CA ARG A 117 7.12 -2.74 -22.16
C ARG A 117 6.14 -3.90 -22.16
N GLU A 118 5.61 -4.23 -23.33
CA GLU A 118 4.65 -5.32 -23.46
C GLU A 118 5.34 -6.69 -23.33
N ARG A 119 4.66 -7.61 -22.64
CA ARG A 119 5.15 -8.96 -22.30
C ARG A 119 5.59 -9.83 -23.48
N ASP A 120 5.08 -9.58 -24.69
CA ASP A 120 5.35 -10.46 -25.83
C ASP A 120 6.27 -9.85 -26.91
N ASN A 121 6.74 -8.62 -26.68
CA ASN A 121 7.65 -7.90 -27.56
C ASN A 121 7.16 -7.70 -29.01
N THR A 122 5.85 -7.78 -29.32
CA THR A 122 5.36 -7.69 -30.71
C THR A 122 5.91 -6.46 -31.43
N HIS A 123 5.92 -5.30 -30.76
CA HIS A 123 6.31 -4.01 -31.30
C HIS A 123 7.60 -3.43 -30.67
N ALA A 124 8.45 -4.28 -30.09
CA ALA A 124 9.69 -3.81 -29.45
C ALA A 124 10.54 -2.94 -30.40
N ALA A 125 11.13 -1.88 -29.86
CA ALA A 125 11.78 -0.81 -30.59
C ALA A 125 13.20 -0.57 -30.07
N LEU A 126 14.07 -0.09 -30.95
CA LEU A 126 15.33 0.56 -30.58
C LEU A 126 15.12 2.07 -30.60
N VAL A 127 15.54 2.73 -29.52
CA VAL A 127 15.36 4.18 -29.33
C VAL A 127 16.73 4.81 -29.09
N ASP A 128 17.07 5.78 -29.93
CA ASP A 128 18.27 6.61 -29.78
C ASP A 128 17.95 7.79 -28.86
N VAL A 129 18.85 8.09 -27.92
CA VAL A 129 18.79 9.23 -27.01
C VAL A 129 19.92 10.18 -27.34
N TYR A 130 19.56 11.41 -27.67
CA TYR A 130 20.50 12.49 -27.90
C TYR A 130 20.44 13.49 -26.75
N ILE A 131 21.60 13.96 -26.29
CA ILE A 131 21.76 15.08 -25.35
C ILE A 131 22.59 16.13 -26.06
N ASP A 132 22.09 17.37 -26.11
CA ASP A 132 22.77 18.50 -26.78
C ASP A 132 23.23 18.19 -28.22
N ASN A 133 22.36 17.49 -28.94
CA ASN A 133 22.53 17.00 -30.32
C ASN A 133 23.56 15.88 -30.51
N GLU A 134 24.16 15.36 -29.44
CA GLU A 134 25.05 14.20 -29.48
C GLU A 134 24.30 12.91 -29.11
N LEU A 135 24.50 11.84 -29.88
CA LEU A 135 23.95 10.51 -29.55
C LEU A 135 24.71 9.94 -28.35
N VAL A 136 24.03 9.77 -27.22
CA VAL A 136 24.65 9.28 -25.98
C VAL A 136 24.26 7.85 -25.63
N LYS A 137 23.09 7.39 -26.07
CA LYS A 137 22.57 6.04 -25.76
C LYS A 137 21.66 5.54 -26.86
N THR A 138 21.67 4.23 -27.11
CA THR A 138 20.55 3.52 -27.75
C THR A 138 20.05 2.48 -26.75
N PHE A 139 18.75 2.47 -26.46
CA PHE A 139 18.13 1.45 -25.61
C PHE A 139 17.06 0.67 -26.37
N SER A 140 16.74 -0.52 -25.85
CA SER A 140 15.68 -1.38 -26.37
C SER A 140 14.45 -1.31 -25.48
N THR A 141 13.26 -1.26 -26.07
CA THR A 141 11.98 -1.42 -25.35
C THR A 141 11.59 -2.89 -25.16
N LYS A 142 12.49 -3.83 -25.49
CA LYS A 142 12.30 -5.26 -25.21
C LYS A 142 12.05 -5.50 -23.73
N ASN A 143 11.03 -6.30 -23.46
CA ASN A 143 10.77 -6.95 -22.19
C ASN A 143 11.54 -8.28 -22.14
N ASP A 144 12.48 -8.38 -21.20
CA ASP A 144 13.32 -9.58 -21.02
C ASP A 144 12.68 -10.62 -20.10
N THR A 145 11.47 -10.38 -19.57
CA THR A 145 10.79 -11.36 -18.73
C THR A 145 10.38 -12.60 -19.54
N PRO A 146 10.36 -13.79 -18.91
CA PRO A 146 9.90 -15.00 -19.58
C PRO A 146 8.47 -14.86 -20.11
N TYR A 147 8.28 -15.23 -21.37
CA TYR A 147 6.98 -15.26 -22.03
C TYR A 147 6.71 -16.66 -22.60
N PHE A 148 5.62 -17.28 -22.18
CA PHE A 148 5.22 -18.61 -22.59
C PHE A 148 3.85 -18.58 -23.24
N ARG A 149 3.72 -19.31 -24.35
CA ARG A 149 2.46 -19.49 -25.07
C ARG A 149 1.91 -20.88 -24.86
N ASN A 150 0.60 -20.98 -24.78
CA ASN A 150 -0.14 -22.24 -24.78
C ASN A 150 0.34 -23.25 -23.72
N LYS A 151 0.70 -22.75 -22.52
CA LYS A 151 0.92 -23.59 -21.35
C LYS A 151 -0.33 -24.41 -21.08
N GLN A 152 -0.14 -25.64 -20.62
CA GLN A 152 -1.21 -26.57 -20.30
C GLN A 152 -1.17 -26.89 -18.81
N PHE A 153 -2.34 -26.87 -18.18
CA PHE A 153 -2.58 -27.44 -16.87
C PHE A 153 -3.69 -28.49 -17.01
N SER A 154 -3.52 -29.64 -16.37
CA SER A 154 -4.52 -30.70 -16.36
C SER A 154 -4.66 -31.29 -14.95
N ALA A 155 -5.90 -31.49 -14.52
CA ALA A 155 -6.24 -32.14 -13.26
C ALA A 155 -7.49 -33.02 -13.40
N VAL A 156 -7.72 -33.87 -12.41
CA VAL A 156 -8.97 -34.63 -12.26
C VAL A 156 -9.62 -34.20 -10.95
N ALA A 157 -10.85 -33.71 -11.03
CA ALA A 157 -11.60 -33.25 -9.87
C ALA A 157 -11.92 -34.40 -8.91
N ASP A 158 -11.82 -34.13 -7.61
CA ASP A 158 -12.20 -35.05 -6.54
C ASP A 158 -13.68 -34.92 -6.14
N GLY A 159 -14.36 -33.87 -6.60
CA GLY A 159 -15.75 -33.56 -6.23
C GLY A 159 -15.90 -32.57 -5.08
N GLU A 160 -14.80 -32.14 -4.46
CA GLU A 160 -14.80 -31.26 -3.28
C GLU A 160 -14.02 -29.97 -3.52
N GLN A 161 -12.84 -30.08 -4.14
CA GLN A 161 -11.99 -28.94 -4.44
C GLN A 161 -12.61 -28.04 -5.51
N ARG A 162 -12.40 -26.74 -5.34
CA ARG A 162 -12.87 -25.69 -6.24
C ARG A 162 -11.74 -25.00 -6.98
N SER A 163 -10.51 -25.08 -6.48
CA SER A 163 -9.39 -24.24 -6.91
C SER A 163 -8.13 -25.04 -7.22
N TRP A 164 -7.40 -24.65 -8.28
CA TRP A 164 -6.14 -25.27 -8.70
C TRP A 164 -5.10 -24.22 -9.10
N ASP A 165 -3.85 -24.44 -8.69
CA ASP A 165 -2.72 -23.55 -8.97
C ASP A 165 -2.26 -23.68 -10.43
N LEU A 166 -2.14 -22.55 -11.14
CA LEU A 166 -1.58 -22.49 -12.50
C LEU A 166 -0.05 -22.30 -12.51
N GLY A 167 0.56 -22.12 -11.34
CA GLY A 167 2.00 -22.15 -11.11
C GLY A 167 2.75 -20.85 -11.42
N SER A 168 2.04 -19.75 -11.72
CA SER A 168 2.61 -18.41 -11.85
C SER A 168 1.54 -17.33 -11.79
N ALA A 169 1.92 -16.10 -11.45
CA ALA A 169 1.12 -14.91 -11.73
C ALA A 169 1.11 -14.58 -13.25
N HIS A 170 0.42 -13.50 -13.61
CA HIS A 170 0.44 -12.90 -14.96
C HIS A 170 0.04 -13.87 -16.08
N THR A 171 -0.87 -14.79 -15.78
CA THR A 171 -1.47 -15.68 -16.79
C THR A 171 -2.64 -14.98 -17.48
N PHE A 172 -2.86 -15.29 -18.76
CA PHE A 172 -3.90 -14.68 -19.59
C PHE A 172 -4.28 -15.58 -20.77
N ASN A 173 -5.27 -15.18 -21.57
CA ASN A 173 -5.79 -15.97 -22.71
C ASN A 173 -6.24 -17.39 -22.31
N HIS A 174 -6.86 -17.54 -21.14
CA HIS A 174 -7.29 -18.85 -20.62
C HIS A 174 -8.40 -19.46 -21.46
N ILE A 175 -8.24 -20.74 -21.80
CA ILE A 175 -9.26 -21.60 -22.39
C ILE A 175 -9.42 -22.81 -21.49
N VAL A 176 -10.55 -22.85 -20.77
CA VAL A 176 -10.87 -23.91 -19.81
C VAL A 176 -11.77 -24.94 -20.48
N ARG A 177 -11.47 -26.22 -20.24
CA ARG A 177 -12.27 -27.36 -20.72
C ARG A 177 -12.59 -28.30 -19.59
N LEU A 178 -13.87 -28.65 -19.47
CA LEU A 178 -14.34 -29.71 -18.57
C LEU A 178 -14.76 -30.91 -19.40
N ASN A 179 -14.09 -32.05 -19.21
CA ASN A 179 -14.26 -33.27 -20.02
C ASN A 179 -14.16 -32.99 -21.55
N GLY A 180 -13.29 -32.06 -21.94
CA GLY A 180 -13.11 -31.64 -23.33
C GLY A 180 -14.10 -30.58 -23.85
N ASN A 181 -15.11 -30.18 -23.07
CA ASN A 181 -16.09 -29.16 -23.45
C ASN A 181 -15.60 -27.74 -23.10
N VAL A 182 -15.63 -26.81 -24.07
CA VAL A 182 -15.12 -25.42 -23.95
C VAL A 182 -16.22 -24.41 -23.54
N ASN A 183 -17.47 -24.85 -23.36
CA ASN A 183 -18.60 -23.93 -23.18
C ASN A 183 -18.68 -23.23 -21.82
N GLU A 184 -17.71 -23.42 -20.93
CA GLU A 184 -17.65 -22.78 -19.61
C GLU A 184 -17.26 -21.30 -19.74
N LYS A 185 -18.09 -20.41 -19.19
CA LYS A 185 -17.82 -18.98 -19.16
C LYS A 185 -16.92 -18.64 -18.00
N GLY A 186 -15.82 -17.93 -18.26
CA GLY A 186 -14.96 -17.45 -17.20
C GLY A 186 -14.13 -16.25 -17.61
N LYS A 187 -13.42 -15.70 -16.62
CA LYS A 187 -12.53 -14.55 -16.81
C LYS A 187 -11.48 -14.49 -15.71
N ILE A 188 -10.47 -13.65 -15.90
CA ILE A 188 -9.65 -13.17 -14.79
C ILE A 188 -10.50 -12.29 -13.88
N ASN A 189 -10.39 -12.51 -12.57
CA ASN A 189 -11.07 -11.73 -11.57
C ASN A 189 -10.61 -10.27 -11.67
N ASP A 190 -11.58 -9.38 -11.77
CA ASP A 190 -11.39 -7.94 -11.98
C ASP A 190 -12.30 -7.12 -11.04
N LEU A 191 -12.75 -7.77 -9.96
CA LEU A 191 -13.69 -7.26 -8.97
C LEU A 191 -12.97 -6.60 -7.79
N GLY A 192 -13.68 -5.75 -7.05
CA GLY A 192 -13.17 -5.08 -5.85
C GLY A 192 -13.37 -5.89 -4.56
N TYR A 193 -13.07 -5.23 -3.44
CA TYR A 193 -13.29 -5.71 -2.08
C TYR A 193 -14.76 -6.13 -1.86
N ASP A 194 -14.98 -7.22 -1.10
CA ASP A 194 -16.30 -7.80 -0.79
C ASP A 194 -17.17 -8.15 -2.02
N ALA A 195 -16.57 -8.24 -3.21
CA ALA A 195 -17.33 -8.56 -4.40
C ALA A 195 -17.90 -9.98 -4.30
N LYS A 196 -19.09 -10.17 -4.87
CA LYS A 196 -19.69 -11.50 -5.01
C LYS A 196 -19.22 -12.14 -6.31
N TRP A 197 -19.27 -13.46 -6.36
CA TRP A 197 -19.07 -14.21 -7.58
C TRP A 197 -19.97 -13.66 -8.72
N PRO A 198 -19.42 -13.32 -9.90
CA PRO A 198 -20.19 -12.73 -10.99
C PRO A 198 -21.25 -13.70 -11.53
N VAL A 199 -22.47 -13.20 -11.71
CA VAL A 199 -23.57 -14.00 -12.27
C VAL A 199 -23.21 -14.47 -13.69
N GLY A 200 -23.40 -15.78 -13.93
CA GLY A 200 -23.22 -16.38 -15.26
C GLY A 200 -21.77 -16.69 -15.65
N TYR A 201 -20.85 -16.67 -14.69
CA TYR A 201 -19.48 -17.15 -14.85
C TYR A 201 -19.33 -18.46 -14.05
N ASP A 202 -18.78 -19.49 -14.69
CA ASP A 202 -18.59 -20.82 -14.11
C ASP A 202 -17.24 -20.92 -13.39
N TRP A 203 -16.23 -20.17 -13.88
CA TRP A 203 -14.89 -20.11 -13.30
C TRP A 203 -14.30 -18.69 -13.30
N LEU A 204 -13.35 -18.48 -12.40
CA LEU A 204 -12.54 -17.27 -12.32
C LEU A 204 -11.06 -17.63 -12.19
N ILE A 205 -10.19 -16.82 -12.77
CA ILE A 205 -8.76 -16.81 -12.42
C ILE A 205 -8.55 -15.76 -11.34
N PHE A 206 -7.93 -16.13 -10.23
CA PHE A 206 -7.69 -15.21 -9.11
C PHE A 206 -6.26 -15.36 -8.58
N ARG A 207 -5.79 -14.34 -7.86
CA ARG A 207 -4.45 -14.33 -7.28
C ARG A 207 -4.47 -14.91 -5.87
N LYS A 208 -3.46 -15.73 -5.57
CA LYS A 208 -3.30 -16.35 -4.25
C LYS A 208 -1.83 -16.46 -3.85
N VAL A 209 -1.55 -16.22 -2.57
CA VAL A 209 -0.20 -16.41 -2.03
C VAL A 209 0.11 -17.90 -1.91
N THR A 210 1.21 -18.33 -2.52
CA THR A 210 1.74 -19.69 -2.48
C THR A 210 3.19 -19.65 -2.05
N GLY A 211 3.46 -20.00 -0.78
CA GLY A 211 4.79 -19.82 -0.20
C GLY A 211 5.19 -18.34 -0.16
N ASN A 212 6.25 -17.98 -0.88
CA ASN A 212 6.74 -16.59 -0.99
C ASN A 212 6.41 -15.94 -2.34
N GLU A 213 5.50 -16.53 -3.10
CA GLU A 213 5.09 -16.05 -4.43
C GLU A 213 3.58 -15.84 -4.49
N VAL A 214 3.12 -15.11 -5.50
CA VAL A 214 1.70 -15.03 -5.86
C VAL A 214 1.51 -15.77 -7.16
N HIS A 215 0.55 -16.70 -7.20
CA HIS A 215 0.17 -17.39 -8.42
C HIS A 215 -1.27 -17.09 -8.79
N HIS A 216 -1.57 -17.29 -10.08
CA HIS A 216 -2.94 -17.40 -10.55
C HIS A 216 -3.45 -18.80 -10.27
N PHE A 217 -4.64 -18.88 -9.69
CA PHE A 217 -5.40 -20.10 -9.52
C PHE A 217 -6.65 -20.02 -10.38
N ILE A 218 -7.05 -21.14 -10.97
CA ILE A 218 -8.40 -21.29 -11.51
C ILE A 218 -9.31 -21.75 -10.37
N SER A 219 -10.42 -21.06 -10.14
CA SER A 219 -11.49 -21.50 -9.24
C SER A 219 -12.80 -21.65 -9.98
N PHE A 220 -13.66 -22.56 -9.51
CA PHE A 220 -15.02 -22.74 -9.99
C PHE A 220 -16.04 -22.29 -8.94
N GLN A 221 -17.20 -21.81 -9.40
CA GLN A 221 -18.28 -21.37 -8.52
C GLN A 221 -18.81 -22.51 -7.66
N ASP A 222 -18.86 -23.71 -8.24
CA ASP A 222 -19.26 -24.98 -7.63
C ASP A 222 -18.15 -26.00 -7.90
N PRO A 223 -17.88 -26.95 -6.98
CA PRO A 223 -16.81 -27.93 -7.18
C PRO A 223 -17.20 -28.81 -8.37
N PRO A 224 -16.33 -28.95 -9.39
CA PRO A 224 -16.57 -29.88 -10.48
C PRO A 224 -16.78 -31.31 -9.94
N ALA A 225 -17.72 -32.06 -10.54
CA ALA A 225 -18.04 -33.41 -10.08
C ALA A 225 -16.82 -34.34 -10.13
N GLN A 226 -16.76 -35.29 -9.19
CA GLN A 226 -15.68 -36.27 -9.10
C GLN A 226 -15.42 -36.97 -10.45
N GLY A 227 -14.15 -37.07 -10.83
CA GLY A 227 -13.72 -37.67 -12.10
C GLY A 227 -13.76 -36.72 -13.30
N THR A 228 -14.25 -35.48 -13.14
CA THR A 228 -14.21 -34.47 -14.20
C THR A 228 -12.77 -34.11 -14.54
N LYS A 229 -12.41 -34.22 -15.81
CA LYS A 229 -11.11 -33.73 -16.31
C LYS A 229 -11.17 -32.23 -16.50
N ILE A 230 -10.23 -31.53 -15.89
CA ILE A 230 -10.06 -30.08 -15.99
C ILE A 230 -8.81 -29.85 -16.82
N ASP A 231 -8.95 -29.22 -17.98
CA ASP A 231 -7.83 -28.83 -18.83
C ASP A 231 -7.86 -27.32 -19.03
N VAL A 232 -6.75 -26.63 -18.76
CA VAL A 232 -6.61 -25.19 -18.94
C VAL A 232 -5.43 -24.91 -19.85
N ALA A 233 -5.70 -24.33 -21.02
CA ALA A 233 -4.69 -23.76 -21.89
C ALA A 233 -4.57 -22.25 -21.63
N TYR A 234 -3.37 -21.71 -21.47
CA TYR A 234 -3.17 -20.30 -21.18
C TYR A 234 -1.79 -19.80 -21.63
N ASP A 235 -1.64 -18.48 -21.76
CA ASP A 235 -0.35 -17.81 -21.93
C ASP A 235 0.10 -17.22 -20.58
N SER A 236 1.41 -16.99 -20.42
CA SER A 236 1.95 -16.33 -19.22
C SER A 236 3.10 -15.40 -19.56
N GLY A 237 3.12 -14.23 -18.93
CA GLY A 237 4.22 -13.25 -19.03
C GLY A 237 3.81 -11.90 -18.44
N GLU A 238 4.78 -11.18 -17.92
CA GLU A 238 4.59 -9.91 -17.21
C GLU A 238 4.76 -8.72 -18.16
N ASN A 239 3.87 -7.73 -18.14
CA ASN A 239 4.17 -6.42 -18.71
C ASN A 239 5.05 -5.64 -17.72
N ILE A 240 6.15 -5.05 -18.20
CA ILE A 240 6.94 -4.13 -17.38
C ILE A 240 6.26 -2.77 -17.45
N LYS A 241 5.93 -2.21 -16.28
CA LYS A 241 5.29 -0.89 -16.14
C LYS A 241 6.01 -0.09 -15.05
N PRO A 242 5.83 1.23 -14.99
CA PRO A 242 6.43 2.07 -13.94
C PRO A 242 6.16 1.55 -12.52
N VAL A 243 5.02 0.89 -12.29
CA VAL A 243 4.72 0.17 -11.06
C VAL A 243 4.75 -1.34 -11.30
N LYS A 244 5.59 -2.04 -10.53
CA LYS A 244 5.69 -3.50 -10.42
C LYS A 244 4.62 -4.03 -9.47
N SER A 245 3.95 -5.10 -9.88
CA SER A 245 2.87 -5.77 -9.15
C SER A 245 2.68 -7.20 -9.67
N THR A 246 2.16 -8.10 -8.84
CA THR A 246 1.75 -9.44 -9.27
C THR A 246 0.40 -9.44 -9.98
N SER A 247 -0.35 -8.34 -9.90
CA SER A 247 -1.48 -8.07 -10.81
C SER A 247 -1.04 -7.32 -12.05
N ASP A 248 -1.66 -7.61 -13.18
CA ASP A 248 -1.38 -6.96 -14.44
C ASP A 248 -2.64 -6.82 -15.33
N ASN A 249 -2.46 -6.37 -16.57
CA ASN A 249 -3.49 -6.34 -17.60
C ASN A 249 -4.06 -7.75 -17.82
N THR A 250 -5.39 -7.86 -17.86
CA THR A 250 -6.13 -9.12 -18.01
C THR A 250 -5.95 -9.75 -19.40
N GLU A 251 -5.53 -8.96 -20.37
CA GLU A 251 -5.23 -9.41 -21.72
C GLU A 251 -3.74 -9.25 -22.02
N LYS A 252 -3.37 -9.64 -23.24
CA LYS A 252 -2.00 -9.64 -23.74
C LYS A 252 -1.34 -8.26 -23.69
N PHE A 253 -2.08 -7.21 -24.06
CA PHE A 253 -1.54 -5.89 -24.34
C PHE A 253 -1.77 -4.91 -23.19
N LEU A 254 -0.90 -3.89 -23.12
CA LEU A 254 -1.08 -2.74 -22.24
C LEU A 254 -2.41 -2.02 -22.55
N GLY A 255 -2.91 -1.21 -21.63
CA GLY A 255 -4.14 -0.42 -21.84
C GLY A 255 -5.44 -1.22 -21.81
N THR A 256 -5.37 -2.54 -21.56
CA THR A 256 -6.54 -3.35 -21.23
C THR A 256 -6.83 -3.30 -19.73
N LYS A 257 -7.98 -3.85 -19.29
CA LYS A 257 -8.38 -3.78 -17.88
C LYS A 257 -7.31 -4.45 -16.99
N ILE A 258 -7.06 -3.90 -15.80
CA ILE A 258 -6.22 -4.54 -14.78
C ILE A 258 -7.06 -5.52 -13.98
N GLU A 259 -6.49 -6.68 -13.66
CA GLU A 259 -7.12 -7.65 -12.77
C GLU A 259 -7.32 -7.12 -11.34
N SER A 260 -8.04 -7.87 -10.51
CA SER A 260 -8.34 -7.48 -9.15
C SER A 260 -7.08 -7.24 -8.33
N LEU A 261 -7.10 -6.19 -7.53
CA LEU A 261 -6.06 -5.87 -6.55
C LEU A 261 -6.18 -6.73 -5.28
N TYR A 262 -7.26 -7.49 -5.18
CA TYR A 262 -7.57 -8.42 -4.11
C TYR A 262 -7.35 -9.87 -4.56
N GLY A 263 -7.05 -10.72 -3.61
CA GLY A 263 -6.81 -12.15 -3.76
C GLY A 263 -7.01 -12.86 -2.43
N ASP A 264 -6.38 -14.03 -2.31
CA ASP A 264 -6.49 -14.91 -1.15
C ASP A 264 -5.11 -15.15 -0.51
N ARG A 265 -4.97 -14.87 0.79
CA ARG A 265 -3.76 -15.21 1.58
C ARG A 265 -4.02 -16.30 2.60
N THR A 266 -5.26 -16.42 3.05
CA THR A 266 -5.64 -17.12 4.28
C THR A 266 -6.20 -18.51 4.03
N THR A 267 -6.83 -18.75 2.89
CA THR A 267 -7.60 -19.96 2.67
C THR A 267 -6.67 -21.10 2.22
N LYS A 268 -6.17 -21.91 3.15
CA LYS A 268 -5.52 -23.18 2.77
C LYS A 268 -6.53 -24.24 2.31
N ASP A 269 -7.81 -24.05 2.66
CA ASP A 269 -8.91 -24.95 2.32
C ASP A 269 -9.46 -24.65 0.92
N LEU A 270 -9.06 -25.46 -0.06
CA LEU A 270 -9.49 -25.32 -1.46
C LEU A 270 -10.95 -25.74 -1.71
N THR A 271 -11.69 -26.13 -0.67
CA THR A 271 -13.12 -26.52 -0.75
C THR A 271 -14.08 -25.37 -0.46
N GLN A 272 -13.59 -24.27 0.14
CA GLN A 272 -14.41 -23.10 0.46
C GLN A 272 -14.59 -22.16 -0.76
N PRO A 273 -15.68 -21.39 -0.82
CA PRO A 273 -15.82 -20.30 -1.79
C PRO A 273 -14.68 -19.27 -1.66
N LEU A 274 -14.34 -18.61 -2.77
CA LEU A 274 -13.33 -17.55 -2.76
C LEU A 274 -13.80 -16.33 -1.94
N HIS A 275 -12.87 -15.78 -1.16
CA HIS A 275 -12.99 -14.48 -0.51
C HIS A 275 -12.14 -13.46 -1.27
N PHE A 276 -12.78 -12.40 -1.81
CA PHE A 276 -12.11 -11.38 -2.63
C PHE A 276 -11.70 -10.17 -1.79
N GLU A 277 -11.02 -10.41 -0.68
CA GLU A 277 -10.92 -9.41 0.40
C GLU A 277 -9.48 -8.98 0.70
N GLU A 278 -8.46 -9.74 0.25
CA GLU A 278 -7.09 -9.55 0.76
C GLU A 278 -6.11 -9.00 -0.28
N GLY A 279 -5.30 -8.01 0.11
CA GLY A 279 -4.11 -7.63 -0.67
C GLY A 279 -3.03 -8.71 -0.57
N VAL A 280 -2.50 -9.18 -1.70
CA VAL A 280 -1.58 -10.34 -1.77
C VAL A 280 -0.12 -9.99 -2.07
N ASP A 281 0.20 -8.70 -2.23
CA ASP A 281 1.53 -8.23 -2.61
C ASP A 281 1.69 -6.73 -2.30
N PHE A 282 2.93 -6.24 -2.25
CA PHE A 282 3.21 -4.81 -2.28
C PHE A 282 3.39 -4.31 -3.72
N ARG A 283 3.27 -3.00 -3.91
CA ARG A 283 3.51 -2.35 -5.20
C ARG A 283 4.72 -1.47 -5.09
N GLU A 284 5.62 -1.55 -6.05
CA GLU A 284 6.86 -0.77 -6.03
C GLU A 284 7.20 -0.22 -7.40
N THR A 285 8.04 0.80 -7.45
CA THR A 285 8.61 1.31 -8.70
C THR A 285 9.40 0.19 -9.38
N ASP A 286 9.16 -0.04 -10.67
CA ASP A 286 9.89 -1.05 -11.43
C ASP A 286 11.16 -0.45 -12.05
N ASP A 287 12.33 -0.83 -11.54
CA ASP A 287 13.61 -0.36 -12.06
C ASP A 287 13.79 -0.72 -13.56
N ARG A 288 13.14 -1.80 -14.05
CA ARG A 288 13.19 -2.22 -15.46
C ARG A 288 12.42 -1.28 -16.40
N ALA A 289 11.53 -0.46 -15.85
CA ALA A 289 10.76 0.55 -16.58
C ALA A 289 11.52 1.88 -16.75
N VAL A 290 12.73 2.00 -16.19
CA VAL A 290 13.47 3.26 -16.10
C VAL A 290 14.77 3.19 -16.89
N GLU A 291 14.91 4.03 -17.90
CA GLU A 291 16.16 4.23 -18.62
C GLU A 291 16.87 5.47 -18.10
N VAL A 292 18.11 5.30 -17.64
CA VAL A 292 18.94 6.37 -17.10
C VAL A 292 19.98 6.81 -18.11
N VAL A 293 20.17 8.12 -18.23
CA VAL A 293 21.20 8.77 -19.04
C VAL A 293 21.91 9.83 -18.19
N ASP A 294 23.23 9.80 -18.16
CA ASP A 294 24.06 10.82 -17.53
C ASP A 294 24.22 12.02 -18.48
N MET A 295 23.92 13.22 -17.99
CA MET A 295 24.07 14.50 -18.71
C MET A 295 25.30 15.27 -18.20
N GLY A 296 25.99 14.76 -17.18
CA GLY A 296 27.21 15.32 -16.60
C GLY A 296 26.92 16.41 -15.58
N ASN A 297 26.72 17.64 -16.04
CA ASN A 297 26.62 18.82 -15.19
C ASN A 297 25.17 19.13 -14.78
N ASP A 298 25.00 19.83 -13.66
CA ASP A 298 23.68 20.28 -13.19
C ASP A 298 23.26 21.56 -13.92
N THR A 299 23.01 21.44 -15.21
CA THR A 299 22.64 22.54 -16.12
C THR A 299 21.43 22.16 -16.98
N ALA A 300 20.88 23.13 -17.71
CA ALA A 300 19.84 22.85 -18.69
C ALA A 300 20.44 22.16 -19.92
N HIS A 301 19.88 21.01 -20.28
CA HIS A 301 20.25 20.22 -21.45
C HIS A 301 19.05 20.06 -22.37
N SER A 302 19.31 20.12 -23.68
CA SER A 302 18.34 19.67 -24.68
C SER A 302 18.42 18.16 -24.83
N PHE A 303 17.28 17.49 -24.91
CA PHE A 303 17.23 16.06 -25.17
C PHE A 303 16.30 15.72 -26.32
N ARG A 304 16.59 14.60 -26.99
CA ARG A 304 15.78 14.07 -28.09
C ARG A 304 15.78 12.54 -28.08
N LEU A 305 14.58 11.96 -28.10
CA LEU A 305 14.35 10.53 -28.24
C LEU A 305 13.91 10.25 -29.68
N VAL A 306 14.58 9.33 -30.37
CA VAL A 306 14.26 8.97 -31.75
C VAL A 306 14.01 7.47 -31.83
N VAL A 307 12.81 7.07 -32.27
CA VAL A 307 12.50 5.66 -32.55
C VAL A 307 13.25 5.25 -33.82
N LYS A 308 14.39 4.59 -33.63
CA LYS A 308 15.36 4.26 -34.68
C LYS A 308 14.86 3.16 -35.61
N SER A 309 14.35 2.08 -35.04
CA SER A 309 13.91 0.88 -35.76
C SER A 309 13.13 -0.05 -34.83
N VAL A 310 12.62 -1.13 -35.39
CA VAL A 310 12.23 -2.31 -34.61
C VAL A 310 13.45 -2.92 -33.92
N ASP A 311 13.23 -3.49 -32.74
CA ASP A 311 14.18 -4.39 -32.10
C ASP A 311 14.20 -5.73 -32.86
N PRO A 312 15.37 -6.40 -33.00
CA PRO A 312 15.46 -7.70 -33.66
C PRO A 312 14.52 -8.79 -33.11
N VAL A 313 14.07 -8.69 -31.85
CA VAL A 313 13.11 -9.66 -31.28
C VAL A 313 11.65 -9.36 -31.61
N ALA A 314 11.37 -8.20 -32.22
CA ALA A 314 10.01 -7.80 -32.55
C ALA A 314 9.38 -8.76 -33.57
N LYS A 315 8.06 -8.94 -33.45
CA LYS A 315 7.29 -9.82 -34.36
C LYS A 315 6.61 -9.04 -35.48
N ASP A 316 6.49 -7.73 -35.31
CA ASP A 316 5.97 -6.80 -36.30
C ASP A 316 7.09 -5.88 -36.84
N SER A 317 6.83 -5.27 -37.99
CA SER A 317 7.67 -4.28 -38.65
C SER A 317 7.49 -2.84 -38.12
N THR A 318 6.43 -2.59 -37.34
CA THR A 318 6.16 -1.26 -36.74
C THR A 318 6.67 -1.19 -35.31
N PRO A 319 7.71 -0.36 -35.02
CA PRO A 319 8.19 -0.16 -33.65
C PRO A 319 7.25 0.74 -32.86
N GLU A 320 7.05 0.43 -31.58
CA GLU A 320 6.23 1.24 -30.67
C GLU A 320 6.99 1.58 -29.38
N LEU A 321 6.88 2.85 -28.97
CA LEU A 321 7.38 3.36 -27.70
C LEU A 321 6.18 3.74 -26.81
N TYR A 322 6.10 3.13 -25.63
CA TYR A 322 5.11 3.45 -24.60
C TYR A 322 5.75 4.28 -23.50
N LEU A 323 5.55 5.60 -23.53
CA LEU A 323 6.19 6.54 -22.61
C LEU A 323 5.19 6.98 -21.53
N ASN A 324 5.60 6.95 -20.26
CA ASN A 324 4.81 7.48 -19.14
C ASN A 324 5.26 8.91 -18.80
N TYR A 325 6.55 9.14 -18.52
CA TYR A 325 7.10 10.49 -18.29
C TYR A 325 8.63 10.51 -18.43
N ILE A 326 9.18 11.72 -18.44
CA ILE A 326 10.62 12.00 -18.36
C ILE A 326 10.88 12.86 -17.13
N THR A 327 11.95 12.60 -16.39
CA THR A 327 12.30 13.41 -15.21
C THR A 327 13.81 13.56 -15.02
N ASN A 328 14.24 14.55 -14.25
CA ASN A 328 15.66 14.77 -13.90
C ASN A 328 16.06 14.09 -12.58
N ARG A 329 15.08 13.59 -11.82
CA ARG A 329 15.28 12.94 -10.53
C ARG A 329 14.21 11.89 -10.33
N MET A 330 14.62 10.67 -10.00
CA MET A 330 13.69 9.60 -9.65
C MET A 330 13.43 9.54 -8.16
N PHE A 331 12.22 9.13 -7.81
CA PHE A 331 11.85 8.71 -6.46
C PHE A 331 11.35 7.28 -6.60
N TYR A 332 12.07 6.34 -6.00
CA TYR A 332 11.67 4.94 -6.02
C TYR A 332 10.75 4.70 -4.84
N ILE A 333 9.50 4.42 -5.10
CA ILE A 333 8.47 4.28 -4.07
C ILE A 333 8.01 2.83 -3.99
N GLN A 334 7.85 2.33 -2.78
CA GLN A 334 7.09 1.11 -2.50
C GLN A 334 5.86 1.49 -1.67
N ASN A 335 4.67 1.22 -2.20
CA ASN A 335 3.45 1.17 -1.40
C ASN A 335 3.38 -0.21 -0.73
N ALA A 336 3.86 -0.27 0.51
CA ALA A 336 3.91 -1.46 1.35
C ALA A 336 2.70 -1.52 2.29
N SER A 337 1.51 -1.15 1.83
CA SER A 337 0.29 -1.21 2.64
C SER A 337 -0.56 -2.42 2.30
N ILE A 338 -1.42 -2.81 3.25
CA ILE A 338 -2.57 -3.69 3.01
C ILE A 338 -3.72 -3.20 3.88
N GLY A 339 -4.90 -3.01 3.29
CA GLY A 339 -6.10 -2.70 4.07
C GLY A 339 -6.33 -3.75 5.16
N GLY A 340 -6.59 -3.30 6.39
CA GLY A 340 -6.72 -4.21 7.53
C GLY A 340 -5.46 -4.37 8.37
N PHE A 341 -4.27 -4.10 7.84
CA PHE A 341 -3.02 -4.35 8.59
C PHE A 341 -2.85 -3.47 9.83
N THR A 342 -2.15 -4.05 10.80
CA THR A 342 -1.53 -3.46 11.98
C THR A 342 0.00 -3.55 11.86
N ALA A 343 0.74 -2.84 12.71
CA ALA A 343 2.19 -2.97 12.82
C ALA A 343 2.63 -4.43 13.07
N LYS A 344 1.82 -5.19 13.81
CA LYS A 344 2.03 -6.61 14.11
C LYS A 344 1.92 -7.49 12.88
N ASP A 345 1.05 -7.16 11.93
CA ASP A 345 0.83 -7.99 10.75
C ASP A 345 2.05 -7.99 9.84
N PHE A 346 2.77 -6.87 9.73
CA PHE A 346 4.06 -6.81 9.01
C PHE A 346 5.12 -7.74 9.62
N LEU A 347 5.04 -8.03 10.91
CA LEU A 347 5.98 -8.90 11.63
C LEU A 347 5.62 -10.38 11.53
N LYS A 348 4.32 -10.70 11.44
CA LYS A 348 3.81 -12.07 11.55
C LYS A 348 3.38 -12.68 10.22
N THR A 349 3.03 -11.86 9.24
CA THR A 349 2.57 -12.34 7.93
C THR A 349 3.69 -13.09 7.22
N THR A 350 3.42 -14.30 6.76
CA THR A 350 4.31 -15.07 5.89
C THR A 350 4.05 -14.75 4.42
N GLY A 351 5.03 -14.98 3.55
CA GLY A 351 4.88 -14.76 2.12
C GLY A 351 5.34 -13.38 1.68
N THR A 352 4.48 -12.64 0.98
CA THR A 352 4.83 -11.48 0.13
C THR A 352 4.53 -10.11 0.75
N THR A 353 3.81 -10.05 1.88
CA THR A 353 3.30 -8.80 2.47
C THR A 353 3.79 -8.64 3.92
N ASN A 354 5.10 -8.60 4.10
CA ASN A 354 5.75 -8.54 5.41
C ASN A 354 7.00 -7.65 5.40
N ILE A 355 7.58 -7.45 6.59
CA ILE A 355 8.76 -6.60 6.77
C ILE A 355 9.98 -7.07 5.97
N ASP A 356 10.11 -8.37 5.69
CA ASP A 356 11.23 -8.86 4.89
C ASP A 356 11.11 -8.42 3.42
N ASN A 357 9.88 -8.30 2.89
CA ASN A 357 9.64 -7.72 1.56
C ASN A 357 9.80 -6.19 1.55
N ILE A 358 9.51 -5.50 2.66
CA ILE A 358 9.86 -4.07 2.81
C ILE A 358 11.37 -3.91 2.76
N ASN A 359 12.09 -4.73 3.51
CA ASN A 359 13.55 -4.71 3.55
C ASN A 359 14.17 -5.07 2.19
N ALA A 360 13.60 -6.03 1.45
CA ALA A 360 14.08 -6.40 0.13
C ALA A 360 14.02 -5.27 -0.91
N PHE A 361 13.14 -4.28 -0.72
CA PHE A 361 13.12 -3.05 -1.53
C PHE A 361 14.30 -2.12 -1.24
N ASN A 362 15.03 -2.38 -0.15
CA ASN A 362 16.18 -1.63 0.35
C ASN A 362 15.90 -0.13 0.52
N PRO A 363 14.91 0.24 1.34
CA PRO A 363 14.53 1.64 1.53
C PRO A 363 15.62 2.44 2.26
N ASP A 364 15.77 3.70 1.86
CA ASP A 364 16.44 4.75 2.62
C ASP A 364 15.51 5.33 3.71
N LEU A 365 14.20 5.29 3.47
CA LEU A 365 13.15 5.74 4.37
C LEU A 365 12.01 4.74 4.41
N VAL A 366 11.60 4.35 5.62
CA VAL A 366 10.32 3.67 5.85
C VAL A 366 9.39 4.62 6.58
N ILE A 367 8.24 4.91 5.98
CA ILE A 367 7.14 5.62 6.63
C ILE A 367 6.13 4.58 7.08
N LEU A 368 5.95 4.40 8.38
CA LEU A 368 4.92 3.56 8.96
C LEU A 368 3.71 4.41 9.31
N GLU A 369 2.66 4.32 8.50
CA GLU A 369 1.32 4.79 8.85
C GLU A 369 0.69 3.77 9.78
N SER A 370 0.46 4.18 11.03
CA SER A 370 -0.09 3.33 12.07
C SER A 370 -1.16 4.10 12.84
N ALA A 371 -2.39 3.61 12.78
CA ALA A 371 -3.55 4.36 13.23
C ALA A 371 -4.68 3.42 13.68
N THR A 372 -5.76 3.35 12.89
CA THR A 372 -7.07 2.89 13.33
C THR A 372 -7.11 1.41 13.70
N ASN A 373 -6.45 0.55 12.94
CA ASN A 373 -6.50 -0.89 13.20
C ASN A 373 -5.60 -1.28 14.37
N ASP A 374 -4.46 -0.60 14.51
CA ASP A 374 -3.59 -0.77 15.68
C ASP A 374 -4.30 -0.36 16.98
N ASP A 375 -5.02 0.78 16.99
CA ASP A 375 -5.84 1.17 18.14
C ASP A 375 -7.01 0.20 18.39
N TRP A 376 -7.55 -0.45 17.35
CA TRP A 376 -8.62 -1.43 17.55
C TRP A 376 -8.11 -2.76 18.12
N ASP A 377 -6.98 -3.27 17.63
CA ASP A 377 -6.49 -4.62 17.94
C ASP A 377 -5.57 -4.70 19.16
N ASP A 378 -4.71 -3.69 19.34
CA ASP A 378 -3.62 -3.76 20.33
C ASP A 378 -3.86 -2.87 21.56
N ASN A 379 -4.95 -2.09 21.58
CA ASN A 379 -5.28 -1.28 22.75
C ASN A 379 -5.89 -2.09 23.90
N GLU A 380 -5.82 -1.52 25.10
CA GLU A 380 -6.50 -2.04 26.27
C GLU A 380 -7.30 -0.92 26.94
N TRP A 381 -8.60 -1.18 27.18
CA TRP A 381 -9.48 -0.27 27.91
C TRP A 381 -9.28 -0.44 29.43
N LEU A 382 -8.75 0.59 30.07
CA LEU A 382 -8.45 0.54 31.51
C LEU A 382 -9.55 1.10 32.40
N ALA A 383 -10.61 1.66 31.81
CA ALA A 383 -11.79 2.11 32.55
C ALA A 383 -13.07 1.88 31.75
N TRP A 384 -14.13 1.47 32.44
CA TRP A 384 -15.45 1.29 31.84
C TRP A 384 -16.56 1.43 32.88
N LYS A 385 -17.80 1.68 32.44
CA LYS A 385 -18.99 1.71 33.27
C LYS A 385 -19.98 0.63 32.82
N ASP A 386 -20.50 -0.13 33.77
CA ASP A 386 -21.55 -1.11 33.48
C ASP A 386 -22.92 -0.43 33.53
N VAL A 387 -23.69 -0.58 32.44
CA VAL A 387 -25.07 -0.10 32.33
C VAL A 387 -25.98 -1.22 31.87
N TYR A 388 -27.23 -1.24 32.36
CA TYR A 388 -28.22 -2.24 31.98
C TYR A 388 -29.19 -1.62 30.97
N MET A 389 -29.16 -2.12 29.74
CA MET A 389 -29.93 -1.59 28.61
C MET A 389 -30.90 -2.65 28.06
N SER A 390 -32.06 -2.23 27.56
CA SER A 390 -32.91 -3.10 26.73
C SER A 390 -32.25 -3.36 25.36
N ALA A 391 -32.77 -4.33 24.60
CA ALA A 391 -32.30 -4.59 23.23
C ALA A 391 -32.41 -3.33 22.34
N ASP A 392 -33.51 -2.58 22.47
CA ASP A 392 -33.73 -1.35 21.70
C ASP A 392 -32.78 -0.24 22.13
N GLU A 393 -32.46 -0.15 23.42
CA GLU A 393 -31.48 0.83 23.91
C GLU A 393 -30.07 0.53 23.40
N VAL A 394 -29.65 -0.74 23.38
CA VAL A 394 -28.36 -1.13 22.81
C VAL A 394 -28.29 -0.71 21.33
N ARG A 395 -29.33 -1.00 20.55
CA ARG A 395 -29.36 -0.69 19.10
C ARG A 395 -29.38 0.81 18.79
N ASN A 396 -30.05 1.62 19.63
CA ASN A 396 -30.33 3.01 19.30
C ASN A 396 -29.50 4.03 20.09
N LYS A 397 -28.92 3.67 21.24
CA LYS A 397 -28.14 4.59 22.09
C LYS A 397 -26.64 4.37 22.00
N ILE A 398 -26.18 3.18 21.64
CA ILE A 398 -24.74 2.92 21.44
C ILE A 398 -24.39 3.38 20.03
N THR A 399 -23.61 4.46 19.94
CA THR A 399 -23.25 5.11 18.68
C THR A 399 -22.12 4.39 17.95
N SER A 400 -21.31 3.59 18.63
CA SER A 400 -20.24 2.78 18.02
C SER A 400 -19.85 1.61 18.92
N ALA A 401 -19.56 0.46 18.28
CA ALA A 401 -19.08 -0.74 18.94
C ALA A 401 -17.68 -0.57 19.54
N ILE A 402 -16.87 0.38 19.05
CA ILE A 402 -15.52 0.66 19.58
C ILE A 402 -15.55 1.11 21.04
N ASN A 403 -16.69 1.64 21.49
CA ASN A 403 -16.86 2.13 22.86
C ASN A 403 -17.34 1.03 23.82
N LEU A 404 -17.47 -0.21 23.34
CA LEU A 404 -17.93 -1.34 24.13
C LEU A 404 -16.74 -2.14 24.65
N GLN A 405 -16.69 -2.27 25.98
CA GLN A 405 -15.77 -3.20 26.65
C GLN A 405 -16.36 -4.62 26.72
N LYS A 406 -17.69 -4.73 26.88
CA LYS A 406 -18.43 -5.99 26.88
C LYS A 406 -19.91 -5.80 26.57
N LEU A 407 -20.54 -6.85 26.04
CA LEU A 407 -21.98 -6.93 25.85
C LEU A 407 -22.47 -8.33 26.28
N GLN A 408 -23.22 -8.43 27.37
CA GLN A 408 -23.69 -9.70 27.91
C GLN A 408 -25.20 -9.65 28.15
N LYS A 409 -25.95 -10.63 27.62
CA LYS A 409 -27.38 -10.76 27.93
C LYS A 409 -27.56 -11.18 29.40
N THR A 410 -28.47 -10.53 30.11
CA THR A 410 -28.77 -10.79 31.52
C THR A 410 -30.28 -10.66 31.75
N GLY A 411 -31.01 -11.77 31.63
CA GLY A 411 -32.48 -11.78 31.60
C GLY A 411 -33.02 -11.07 30.36
N ASP A 412 -33.94 -10.12 30.56
CA ASP A 412 -34.56 -9.31 29.50
C ASP A 412 -33.74 -8.07 29.10
N LYS A 413 -32.62 -7.83 29.79
CA LYS A 413 -31.71 -6.72 29.52
C LYS A 413 -30.34 -7.22 29.10
N TYR A 414 -29.50 -6.29 28.68
CA TYR A 414 -28.09 -6.47 28.41
C TYR A 414 -27.28 -5.68 29.43
N LYS A 415 -26.28 -6.33 30.03
CA LYS A 415 -25.20 -5.66 30.74
C LYS A 415 -24.17 -5.20 29.72
N VAL A 416 -24.04 -3.89 29.56
CA VAL A 416 -23.19 -3.23 28.57
C VAL A 416 -22.07 -2.50 29.31
N GLY A 417 -20.81 -2.82 29.00
CA GLY A 417 -19.66 -2.06 29.49
C GLY A 417 -19.31 -0.95 28.51
N ILE A 418 -19.46 0.31 28.89
CA ILE A 418 -19.13 1.48 28.05
C ILE A 418 -17.81 2.11 28.50
N THR A 419 -16.94 2.48 27.57
CA THR A 419 -15.59 3.02 27.87
C THR A 419 -15.58 4.53 28.10
N HIS A 420 -16.68 5.23 27.79
CA HIS A 420 -16.86 6.65 28.08
C HIS A 420 -17.16 6.89 29.55
N ILE A 421 -16.20 7.49 30.25
CA ILE A 421 -16.28 7.83 31.67
C ILE A 421 -16.53 9.32 31.83
N ASN A 422 -17.52 9.69 32.64
CA ASN A 422 -17.81 11.10 32.91
C ASN A 422 -16.66 11.78 33.66
N ILE A 423 -16.37 13.01 33.27
CA ILE A 423 -15.44 13.90 33.96
C ILE A 423 -16.19 14.63 35.07
N LYS A 424 -15.71 14.50 36.31
CA LYS A 424 -16.31 15.14 37.49
C LYS A 424 -15.75 16.54 37.73
N SER A 425 -14.43 16.69 37.58
CA SER A 425 -13.74 17.98 37.68
C SER A 425 -12.40 17.91 36.97
N TYR A 426 -11.85 19.07 36.63
CA TYR A 426 -10.54 19.17 36.00
C TYR A 426 -9.81 20.44 36.44
N THR A 427 -8.50 20.41 36.24
CA THR A 427 -7.59 21.56 36.28
C THR A 427 -6.76 21.54 35.00
N SER A 428 -5.86 22.50 34.81
CA SER A 428 -4.94 22.44 33.66
C SER A 428 -4.02 21.20 33.71
N LYS A 429 -3.79 20.59 34.87
CA LYS A 429 -2.86 19.44 35.02
C LYS A 429 -3.51 18.15 35.50
N SER A 430 -4.83 18.11 35.64
CA SER A 430 -5.50 16.92 36.17
C SER A 430 -6.94 16.79 35.75
N VAL A 431 -7.42 15.57 35.65
CA VAL A 431 -8.84 15.25 35.44
C VAL A 431 -9.27 14.22 36.49
N THR A 432 -10.35 14.52 37.21
CA THR A 432 -11.01 13.61 38.15
C THR A 432 -12.23 12.99 37.50
N LEU A 433 -12.34 11.67 37.59
CA LEU A 433 -13.34 10.89 36.88
C LEU A 433 -14.45 10.39 37.81
N ASP A 434 -15.55 9.91 37.22
CA ASP A 434 -16.68 9.32 37.94
C ASP A 434 -16.21 8.17 38.84
N PRO A 435 -16.30 8.29 40.18
CA PRO A 435 -15.82 7.25 41.09
C PRO A 435 -16.61 5.95 40.99
N ASP A 436 -17.82 5.98 40.41
CA ASP A 436 -18.70 4.82 40.27
C ASP A 436 -18.40 3.98 39.01
N ALA A 437 -17.44 4.42 38.18
CA ALA A 437 -16.92 3.60 37.09
C ALA A 437 -15.98 2.51 37.61
N THR A 438 -15.74 1.51 36.76
CA THR A 438 -14.72 0.48 37.00
C THR A 438 -13.39 0.96 36.41
N TYR A 439 -12.32 0.76 37.16
CA TYR A 439 -10.96 1.12 36.78
C TYR A 439 -10.08 -0.10 36.97
N SER A 440 -9.18 -0.33 36.02
CA SER A 440 -8.13 -1.31 36.20
C SER A 440 -7.21 -0.89 37.35
N ASN A 441 -6.74 -1.87 38.12
CA ASN A 441 -5.86 -1.61 39.27
C ASN A 441 -4.42 -1.28 38.87
N ASP A 442 -4.09 -1.41 37.59
CA ASP A 442 -2.75 -1.26 37.04
C ASP A 442 -2.60 -0.01 36.17
N ILE A 443 -3.55 0.94 36.20
CA ILE A 443 -3.38 2.25 35.55
C ILE A 443 -2.11 2.89 36.09
N LYS A 444 -1.22 3.27 35.18
CA LYS A 444 0.16 3.67 35.48
C LYS A 444 0.59 4.86 34.62
N ASP A 445 1.78 5.38 34.93
CA ASP A 445 2.41 6.43 34.14
C ASP A 445 2.67 5.94 32.71
N GLY A 446 2.34 6.77 31.72
CA GLY A 446 2.41 6.43 30.29
C GLY A 446 1.10 5.95 29.68
N ASP A 447 0.10 5.54 30.48
CA ASP A 447 -1.24 5.27 29.97
C ASP A 447 -1.89 6.56 29.43
N ILE A 448 -2.89 6.41 28.57
CA ILE A 448 -3.43 7.51 27.76
C ILE A 448 -4.83 7.88 28.27
N LEU A 449 -5.05 9.16 28.52
CA LEU A 449 -6.39 9.74 28.67
C LEU A 449 -6.79 10.44 27.37
N VAL A 450 -7.93 10.05 26.79
CA VAL A 450 -8.54 10.71 25.63
C VAL A 450 -9.83 11.41 26.09
N ILE A 451 -9.91 12.73 25.93
CA ILE A 451 -11.03 13.58 26.37
C ILE A 451 -11.77 14.07 25.13
N GLY A 452 -13.11 14.05 25.13
CA GLY A 452 -13.90 14.66 24.05
C GLY A 452 -15.31 14.08 23.89
N ASP A 453 -15.99 14.43 22.80
CA ASP A 453 -17.36 13.98 22.48
C ASP A 453 -17.43 12.79 21.50
N PHE A 454 -16.29 12.41 20.90
CA PHE A 454 -16.12 11.25 20.01
C PHE A 454 -17.04 11.25 18.78
N LYS A 455 -17.32 12.44 18.19
CA LYS A 455 -18.24 12.60 17.04
C LYS A 455 -17.58 12.84 15.67
N GLY A 456 -16.37 12.30 15.44
CA GLY A 456 -15.73 12.27 14.12
C GLY A 456 -14.98 13.53 13.67
N ASP A 457 -14.70 14.46 14.59
CA ASP A 457 -13.77 15.58 14.37
C ASP A 457 -12.63 15.48 15.39
N ASN A 458 -11.43 15.09 14.95
CA ASN A 458 -10.29 14.86 15.83
C ASN A 458 -9.86 16.12 16.61
N ARG A 459 -10.23 17.31 16.15
CA ARG A 459 -9.98 18.58 16.88
C ARG A 459 -10.83 18.71 18.14
N ARG A 460 -11.84 17.85 18.31
CA ARG A 460 -12.68 17.74 19.52
C ARG A 460 -12.15 16.72 20.50
N LEU A 461 -10.99 16.13 20.22
CA LEU A 461 -10.31 15.20 21.10
C LEU A 461 -9.05 15.84 21.66
N ALA A 462 -8.84 15.71 22.96
CA ALA A 462 -7.58 16.02 23.61
C ALA A 462 -6.98 14.74 24.18
N VAL A 463 -5.71 14.49 23.85
CA VAL A 463 -4.96 13.31 24.30
C VAL A 463 -3.91 13.75 25.30
N ARG A 464 -3.80 13.05 26.43
CA ARG A 464 -2.74 13.26 27.44
C ARG A 464 -2.15 11.94 27.92
N LEU A 465 -0.84 11.91 28.07
CA LEU A 465 -0.15 10.86 28.81
C LEU A 465 -0.35 11.10 30.31
N ILE A 466 -0.87 10.10 31.00
CA ILE A 466 -0.98 10.07 32.45
C ILE A 466 0.44 10.05 33.02
N SER A 467 0.77 11.04 33.83
CA SER A 467 2.05 11.12 34.56
C SER A 467 1.94 10.68 36.01
N ARG A 468 0.71 10.51 36.50
CA ARG A 468 0.37 9.89 37.79
C ARG A 468 -1.12 9.54 37.82
N TRP A 469 -1.46 8.40 38.39
CA TRP A 469 -2.84 8.00 38.68
C TRP A 469 -3.09 7.90 40.19
N ASP A 470 -4.09 8.63 40.70
CA ASP A 470 -4.59 8.46 42.07
C ASP A 470 -5.83 7.55 42.05
N ASN A 471 -5.64 6.29 42.45
CA ASN A 471 -6.71 5.31 42.48
C ASN A 471 -7.76 5.56 43.59
N LYS A 472 -7.47 6.37 44.61
CA LYS A 472 -8.45 6.70 45.66
C LYS A 472 -9.41 7.77 45.19
N THR A 473 -8.88 8.81 44.55
CA THR A 473 -9.69 9.94 44.06
C THR A 473 -10.16 9.77 42.62
N LYS A 474 -9.66 8.75 41.92
CA LYS A 474 -9.86 8.53 40.47
C LYS A 474 -9.39 9.73 39.65
N THR A 475 -8.20 10.24 39.98
CA THR A 475 -7.64 11.44 39.36
C THR A 475 -6.40 11.07 38.53
N ALA A 476 -6.46 11.41 37.24
CA ALA A 476 -5.30 11.39 36.35
C ALA A 476 -4.59 12.75 36.38
N TYR A 477 -3.27 12.74 36.47
CA TYR A 477 -2.42 13.93 36.39
C TYR A 477 -1.58 13.90 35.12
N PHE A 478 -1.21 15.08 34.62
CA PHE A 478 -0.45 15.24 33.38
C PHE A 478 0.68 16.24 33.55
N ASN A 479 1.76 16.07 32.78
CA ASN A 479 2.85 17.04 32.72
C ASN A 479 2.53 18.18 31.73
N LYS A 480 1.78 17.91 30.66
CA LYS A 480 1.34 18.91 29.67
C LYS A 480 -0.02 19.49 30.07
N ASP A 481 -0.16 20.82 30.01
CA ASP A 481 -1.43 21.47 30.35
C ASP A 481 -2.57 21.04 29.43
N LEU A 482 -3.78 20.98 29.99
CA LEU A 482 -5.06 20.97 29.32
C LEU A 482 -5.60 22.40 29.28
N HIS A 483 -6.01 22.83 28.10
CA HIS A 483 -6.66 24.11 27.87
C HIS A 483 -8.18 23.95 27.98
N THR A 484 -8.92 25.01 28.27
CA THR A 484 -10.39 24.93 28.39
C THR A 484 -11.08 24.45 27.12
N GLU A 485 -10.50 24.75 25.96
CA GLU A 485 -10.94 24.26 24.65
C GLU A 485 -10.76 22.74 24.45
N ASP A 486 -9.93 22.08 25.25
CA ASP A 486 -9.72 20.62 25.19
C ASP A 486 -10.94 19.83 25.70
N PHE A 487 -11.90 20.49 26.36
CA PHE A 487 -13.08 19.86 26.95
C PHE A 487 -14.32 20.05 26.06
N VAL A 488 -14.21 19.69 24.78
CA VAL A 488 -15.37 19.57 23.87
C VAL A 488 -16.15 18.31 24.25
N GLY A 489 -16.84 18.33 25.39
CA GLY A 489 -17.55 17.19 25.98
C GLY A 489 -17.34 17.06 27.49
N ASN A 490 -18.02 16.10 28.11
CA ASN A 490 -17.92 15.79 29.55
C ASN A 490 -17.51 14.35 29.83
N VAL A 491 -16.91 13.66 28.85
CA VAL A 491 -16.47 12.27 28.96
C VAL A 491 -15.02 12.10 28.51
N CYS A 492 -14.43 10.98 28.93
CA CYS A 492 -13.10 10.56 28.53
C CYS A 492 -13.01 9.04 28.42
N GLN A 493 -11.88 8.56 27.90
CA GLN A 493 -11.48 7.16 27.88
C GLN A 493 -10.07 7.02 28.46
N ILE A 494 -9.79 5.90 29.15
CA ILE A 494 -8.42 5.52 29.54
C ILE A 494 -8.00 4.30 28.74
N LYS A 495 -6.88 4.43 28.02
CA LYS A 495 -6.32 3.41 27.14
C LYS A 495 -4.87 3.09 27.49
N ARG A 496 -4.44 1.88 27.16
CA ARG A 496 -3.03 1.48 27.08
C ARG A 496 -2.70 0.96 25.70
N ILE A 497 -1.47 1.22 25.25
CA ILE A 497 -0.97 0.86 23.91
C ILE A 497 0.40 0.17 23.95
N ASP A 498 0.75 -0.48 25.08
CA ASP A 498 2.06 -1.12 25.26
C ASP A 498 2.38 -2.13 24.15
N LYS A 499 1.40 -2.95 23.74
CA LYS A 499 1.56 -3.92 22.64
C LYS A 499 1.89 -3.26 21.32
N TRP A 500 1.19 -2.16 20.99
CA TRP A 500 1.50 -1.38 19.80
C TRP A 500 2.94 -0.83 19.85
N VAL A 501 3.36 -0.27 20.99
CA VAL A 501 4.73 0.23 21.17
C VAL A 501 5.76 -0.89 20.97
N GLU A 502 5.50 -2.09 21.48
CA GLU A 502 6.35 -3.26 21.28
C GLU A 502 6.42 -3.67 19.80
N ASN A 503 5.29 -3.75 19.11
CA ASN A 503 5.21 -4.09 17.70
C ASN A 503 5.96 -3.06 16.82
N VAL A 504 5.78 -1.77 17.06
CA VAL A 504 6.49 -0.71 16.33
C VAL A 504 7.99 -0.75 16.61
N LYS A 505 8.42 -0.97 17.86
CA LYS A 505 9.85 -1.13 18.19
C LYS A 505 10.47 -2.31 17.48
N GLU A 506 9.76 -3.44 17.43
CA GLU A 506 10.23 -4.63 16.73
C GLU A 506 10.29 -4.42 15.21
N PHE A 507 9.31 -3.73 14.64
CA PHE A 507 9.34 -3.30 13.23
C PHE A 507 10.58 -2.45 12.94
N VAL A 508 10.81 -1.39 13.73
CA VAL A 508 11.98 -0.50 13.59
C VAL A 508 13.28 -1.30 13.71
N ARG A 509 13.36 -2.23 14.68
CA ARG A 509 14.52 -3.07 14.91
C ARG A 509 14.82 -3.92 13.67
N ARG A 510 13.83 -4.65 13.14
CA ARG A 510 13.98 -5.50 11.96
C ARG A 510 14.29 -4.73 10.67
N ALA A 511 13.78 -3.50 10.52
CA ALA A 511 14.16 -2.63 9.40
C ALA A 511 15.65 -2.26 9.49
N ARG A 512 16.12 -1.88 10.68
CA ARG A 512 17.52 -1.49 10.92
C ARG A 512 18.52 -2.65 10.96
N GLU A 513 18.06 -3.87 11.21
CA GLU A 513 18.89 -5.07 11.04
C GLU A 513 19.30 -5.28 9.57
N TYR A 514 18.44 -4.89 8.63
CA TYR A 514 18.72 -5.00 7.21
C TYR A 514 19.50 -3.81 6.67
N ASN A 515 19.05 -2.58 6.97
CA ASN A 515 19.74 -1.34 6.63
C ASN A 515 19.89 -0.48 7.88
N SER A 516 21.09 -0.45 8.48
CA SER A 516 21.33 0.29 9.72
C SER A 516 21.13 1.80 9.61
N ASN A 517 21.16 2.34 8.38
CA ASN A 517 21.01 3.76 8.07
C ASN A 517 19.59 4.12 7.61
N VAL A 518 18.65 3.17 7.62
CA VAL A 518 17.27 3.46 7.23
C VAL A 518 16.65 4.47 8.20
N GLU A 519 16.11 5.54 7.64
CA GLU A 519 15.31 6.50 8.38
C GLU A 519 13.90 5.93 8.59
N ILE A 520 13.32 6.19 9.77
CA ILE A 520 11.97 5.74 10.08
C ILE A 520 11.09 6.94 10.41
N GLY A 521 10.07 7.16 9.59
CA GLY A 521 8.96 8.05 9.89
C GLY A 521 7.79 7.25 10.47
N ILE A 522 7.16 7.75 11.52
CA ILE A 522 5.90 7.20 12.03
C ILE A 522 4.83 8.28 11.88
N ILE A 523 3.72 7.94 11.25
CA ILE A 523 2.58 8.83 11.06
C ILE A 523 1.38 8.18 11.70
N THR A 524 0.70 8.94 12.56
CA THR A 524 -0.54 8.53 13.22
C THR A 524 -1.69 9.37 12.68
N GLY A 525 -2.78 8.72 12.28
CA GLY A 525 -3.99 9.35 11.73
C GLY A 525 -4.90 10.02 12.77
#